data_AF-A0A392TMY9-F1
#
_entry.id   AF-A0A392TMY9-F1
#
_cell.length_a   1.000
_cell.length_b   1.000
_cell.length_c   1.000
_cell.angle_alpha   90.00
_cell.angle_beta   90.00
_cell.angle_gamma   90.00
#
_symmetry.space_group_name_H-M   'P 1'
#
loop_
_entity.id
_entity.type
_entity.pdbx_description
1 polymer ?
#
loop_
_entity_poly.entity_id
_entity_poly.type
_entity_poly.pdbx_seq_one_letter_code
_entity_poly.pdbx_strand_id
1 'polypeptide(L)'
;ATLQNRDSPPPPPPPPPPHHTIPKPHMKLEVPKFDGSDALGWIFKITQFFDFHQTPDHDRLTIASFYMDGPALSWFQWMTRNGLIQA
;
A
#
# COMPACT_ATOMS: atom_id res chain seq x y z
N ALA A 1 -48.27 43.79 34.15
CA ALA A 1 -47.15 43.62 33.19
C ALA A 1 -45.86 43.69 34.02
N THR A 2 -44.94 42.75 34.01
CA THR A 2 -44.25 42.20 32.83
C THR A 2 -43.65 40.84 33.18
N LEU A 3 -43.91 39.84 32.33
CA LEU A 3 -43.28 38.52 32.34
C LEU A 3 -41.86 38.68 31.78
N GLN A 4 -40.82 38.42 32.56
CA GLN A 4 -39.45 38.35 32.05
C GLN A 4 -39.02 36.89 31.99
N ASN A 5 -39.52 36.18 30.98
CA ASN A 5 -38.95 34.93 30.52
C ASN A 5 -37.53 35.23 30.05
N ARG A 6 -36.53 34.76 30.80
CA ARG A 6 -35.14 34.79 30.37
C ARG A 6 -34.85 33.52 29.59
N ASP A 7 -34.86 33.65 28.27
CA ASP A 7 -34.27 32.69 27.34
C ASP A 7 -32.86 32.34 27.80
N SER A 8 -32.72 31.15 28.38
CA SER A 8 -31.42 30.58 28.72
C SER A 8 -30.86 29.92 27.45
N PRO A 9 -29.60 30.14 27.07
CA PRO A 9 -29.02 29.48 25.92
C PRO A 9 -28.97 27.95 26.16
N PRO A 10 -29.15 27.14 25.10
CA PRO A 10 -29.07 25.69 25.23
C PRO A 10 -27.66 25.25 25.64
N PRO A 11 -27.52 24.17 26.42
CA PRO A 11 -26.21 23.64 26.79
C PRO A 11 -25.45 23.14 25.54
N PRO A 12 -24.10 23.16 25.57
CA PRO A 12 -23.30 22.63 24.48
C PRO A 12 -23.54 21.13 24.30
N PRO A 13 -23.40 20.60 23.06
CA PRO A 13 -23.51 19.18 22.80
C PRO A 13 -22.42 18.41 23.58
N PRO A 14 -22.70 17.17 24.01
CA PRO A 14 -21.71 16.33 24.66
C PRO A 14 -20.54 16.04 23.70
N PRO A 15 -19.31 15.87 24.21
CA PRO A 15 -18.16 15.51 23.40
C PRO A 15 -18.41 14.17 22.68
N PRO A 16 -17.91 14.00 21.44
CA PRO A 16 -18.05 12.74 20.73
C PRO A 16 -17.38 11.60 21.53
N PRO A 17 -17.97 10.39 21.50
CA PRO A 17 -17.38 9.24 22.18
C PRO A 17 -15.97 8.99 21.64
N PRO A 18 -15.01 8.56 22.49
CA PRO A 18 -13.66 8.27 22.05
C PRO A 18 -13.69 7.18 20.98
N HIS A 19 -13.35 7.55 19.74
CA HIS A 19 -13.13 6.59 18.67
C HIS A 19 -12.02 5.64 19.10
N HIS A 20 -12.40 4.46 19.60
CA HIS A 20 -11.49 3.34 19.72
C HIS A 20 -11.20 2.87 18.31
N THR A 21 -10.24 3.53 17.65
CA THR A 21 -9.60 3.00 16.46
C THR A 21 -8.86 1.76 16.91
N ILE A 22 -9.54 0.60 16.83
CA ILE A 22 -8.89 -0.69 16.89
C ILE A 22 -7.75 -0.59 15.86
N PRO A 23 -6.47 -0.70 16.28
CA PRO A 23 -5.37 -0.67 15.34
C PRO A 23 -5.63 -1.81 14.36
N LYS A 24 -5.86 -1.47 13.09
CA LYS A 24 -5.91 -2.50 12.06
C LYS A 24 -4.58 -3.25 12.15
N PRO A 25 -4.57 -4.58 12.32
CA PRO A 25 -3.32 -5.32 12.34
C PRO A 25 -2.57 -4.98 11.06
N HIS A 26 -1.46 -4.26 11.20
CA HIS A 26 -0.63 -3.88 10.08
C HIS A 26 0.11 -5.13 9.61
N MET A 27 -0.53 -5.91 8.75
CA MET A 27 0.10 -7.05 8.09
C MET A 27 1.29 -6.51 7.30
N LYS A 28 2.50 -6.83 7.77
CA LYS A 28 3.73 -6.47 7.07
C LYS A 28 4.01 -7.58 6.07
N LEU A 29 3.48 -7.43 4.86
CA LEU A 29 3.87 -8.29 3.74
C LEU A 29 5.30 -7.91 3.32
N GLU A 30 6.14 -8.91 3.14
CA GLU A 30 7.44 -8.75 2.49
C GLU A 30 7.28 -8.92 0.98
N VAL A 31 8.10 -8.21 0.22
CA VAL A 31 8.13 -8.35 -1.23
C VAL A 31 8.74 -9.73 -1.59
N PRO A 32 8.07 -10.54 -2.42
CA PRO A 32 8.60 -11.85 -2.79
C PRO A 32 9.85 -11.72 -3.66
N LYS A 33 10.91 -12.47 -3.35
CA LYS A 33 12.10 -12.58 -4.21
C LYS A 33 11.84 -13.47 -5.43
N PHE A 34 12.55 -13.19 -6.52
CA PHE A 34 12.48 -13.95 -7.77
C PHE A 34 13.86 -14.37 -8.26
N ASP A 35 14.13 -15.67 -8.26
CA ASP A 35 15.37 -16.26 -8.79
C ASP A 35 15.23 -16.82 -10.22
N GLY A 36 14.02 -16.79 -10.78
CA GLY A 36 13.66 -17.40 -12.06
C GLY A 36 12.77 -18.63 -11.95
N SER A 37 12.57 -19.16 -10.73
CA SER A 37 11.67 -20.28 -10.48
C SER A 37 10.22 -19.83 -10.26
N ASP A 38 9.25 -20.70 -10.61
CA ASP A 38 7.81 -20.47 -10.41
C ASP A 38 7.33 -19.05 -10.81
N ALA A 39 7.57 -18.67 -12.07
CA ALA A 39 7.26 -17.33 -12.56
C ALA A 39 5.77 -16.96 -12.36
N LEU A 40 4.84 -17.89 -12.59
CA LEU A 40 3.41 -17.64 -12.43
C LEU A 40 3.04 -17.41 -10.96
N GLY A 41 3.55 -18.24 -10.04
CA GLY A 41 3.31 -18.07 -8.61
C GLY A 41 3.94 -16.78 -8.07
N TRP A 42 5.12 -16.39 -8.58
CA TRP A 42 5.75 -15.13 -8.22
C TRP A 42 4.96 -13.93 -8.73
N ILE A 43 4.56 -13.92 -10.01
CA ILE A 43 3.74 -12.85 -10.63
C ILE A 43 2.45 -12.66 -9.81
N PHE A 44 1.74 -13.75 -9.48
CA PHE A 44 0.53 -13.65 -8.68
C PHE A 44 0.79 -12.95 -7.34
N LYS A 45 1.83 -13.37 -6.60
CA LYS A 45 2.17 -12.80 -5.28
C LYS A 45 2.58 -11.33 -5.35
N ILE A 46 3.46 -10.96 -6.30
CA ILE A 46 3.93 -9.58 -6.43
C ILE A 46 2.79 -8.64 -6.87
N THR A 47 1.87 -9.10 -7.72
CA THR A 47 0.66 -8.34 -8.06
C THR A 47 -0.22 -8.10 -6.84
N GLN A 48 -0.47 -9.13 -6.02
CA GLN A 48 -1.23 -8.95 -4.76
C GLN A 48 -0.53 -7.97 -3.81
N PHE A 49 0.80 -8.02 -3.72
CA PHE A 49 1.57 -7.07 -2.92
C PHE A 49 1.35 -5.63 -3.40
N PHE A 50 1.45 -5.37 -4.70
CA PHE A 50 1.27 -4.04 -5.27
C PHE A 50 -0.16 -3.52 -5.13
N ASP A 51 -1.15 -4.38 -5.30
CA ASP A 51 -2.55 -3.99 -5.17
C ASP A 51 -2.90 -3.66 -3.70
N PHE A 52 -2.38 -4.44 -2.74
CA PHE A 52 -2.55 -4.18 -1.32
C PHE A 52 -1.91 -2.86 -0.88
N HIS A 53 -0.71 -2.55 -1.37
CA HIS A 53 0.01 -1.30 -1.05
C HIS A 53 -0.35 -0.12 -1.97
N GLN A 54 -1.29 -0.32 -2.91
CA GLN A 54 -1.63 0.65 -3.95
C GLN A 54 -0.40 1.21 -4.67
N THR A 55 0.57 0.35 -4.99
CA THR A 55 1.81 0.73 -5.66
C THR A 55 1.50 1.25 -7.08
N PRO A 56 1.94 2.47 -7.44
CA PRO A 56 1.73 3.03 -8.77
C PRO A 56 2.36 2.17 -9.86
N ASP A 57 1.68 2.02 -11.01
CA ASP A 57 2.12 1.14 -12.09
C ASP A 57 3.54 1.45 -12.60
N HIS A 58 3.94 2.72 -12.63
CA HIS A 58 5.27 3.14 -13.07
C HIS A 58 6.39 2.74 -12.09
N ASP A 59 6.08 2.52 -10.82
CA ASP A 59 7.05 2.08 -9.82
C ASP A 59 7.16 0.55 -9.74
N ARG A 60 6.12 -0.18 -10.19
CA ARG A 60 6.01 -1.64 -10.02
C ARG A 60 7.18 -2.38 -10.64
N LEU A 61 7.59 -2.02 -11.85
CA LEU A 61 8.68 -2.70 -12.56
C LEU A 61 10.04 -2.40 -11.91
N THR A 62 10.28 -1.14 -11.53
CA THR A 62 11.47 -0.74 -10.79
C THR A 62 11.57 -1.51 -9.47
N ILE A 63 10.48 -1.58 -8.69
CA ILE A 63 10.44 -2.32 -7.42
C ILE A 63 10.70 -3.82 -7.66
N ALA A 64 9.99 -4.43 -8.61
CA ALA A 64 10.18 -5.84 -8.97
C ALA A 64 11.65 -6.17 -9.26
N SER A 65 12.36 -5.28 -9.96
CA SER A 65 13.77 -5.49 -10.31
C SER A 65 14.69 -5.59 -9.09
N PHE A 66 14.42 -4.86 -8.00
CA PHE A 66 15.21 -4.92 -6.77
C PHE A 66 15.12 -6.26 -6.05
N TYR A 67 14.05 -7.02 -6.31
CA TYR A 67 13.81 -8.32 -5.67
C TYR A 67 14.09 -9.50 -6.61
N MET A 68 14.67 -9.24 -7.79
CA MET A 68 15.25 -10.30 -8.62
C MET A 68 16.62 -10.70 -8.10
N ASP A 69 16.95 -11.98 -8.17
CA ASP A 69 18.24 -12.54 -7.79
C ASP A 69 18.73 -13.55 -8.83
N GLY A 70 20.01 -13.91 -8.75
CA GLY A 70 20.60 -14.99 -9.54
C GLY A 70 20.41 -14.85 -11.06
N PRO A 71 19.99 -15.92 -11.75
CA PRO A 71 19.78 -15.90 -13.20
C PRO A 71 18.73 -14.90 -13.67
N ALA A 72 17.65 -14.69 -12.91
CA ALA A 72 16.60 -13.73 -13.26
C ALA A 72 17.13 -12.30 -13.28
N LEU A 73 17.92 -11.91 -12.26
CA LEU A 73 18.56 -10.59 -12.22
C LEU A 73 19.54 -10.40 -13.38
N SER A 74 20.34 -11.45 -13.68
CA SER A 74 21.30 -11.42 -14.79
C SER A 74 20.61 -11.20 -16.14
N TRP A 75 19.48 -11.88 -16.36
CA TRP A 75 18.65 -11.69 -17.55
C TRP A 75 18.07 -10.27 -17.62
N PHE A 76 17.52 -9.76 -16.52
CA PHE A 76 16.94 -8.41 -16.48
C PHE A 76 17.99 -7.34 -16.83
N GLN A 77 19.18 -7.42 -16.23
CA GLN A 77 20.29 -6.51 -16.55
C GLN A 77 20.69 -6.58 -18.02
N TRP A 78 20.74 -7.78 -18.60
CA TRP A 78 21.03 -7.94 -20.03
C TRP A 78 19.94 -7.30 -20.89
N MET A 79 18.66 -7.50 -20.59
CA MET A 79 17.55 -6.88 -21.31
C MET A 79 17.59 -5.35 -21.24
N THR A 80 17.86 -4.77 -20.07
CA THR A 80 18.00 -3.31 -19.91
C THR A 80 19.18 -2.76 -20.71
N ARG A 81 20.35 -3.41 -20.66
CA ARG A 81 21.55 -2.98 -21.41
C ARG A 81 21.34 -2.99 -22.93
N ASN A 82 20.48 -3.88 -23.42
CA ASN A 82 20.14 -3.98 -24.84
C ASN A 82 18.90 -3.15 -25.22
N GLY A 83 18.34 -2.36 -24.30
CA GLY A 83 17.17 -1.52 -24.56
C GLY A 83 15.87 -2.30 -24.80
N LEU A 84 15.81 -3.57 -24.39
CA LEU A 84 14.65 -4.44 -24.56
C LEU A 84 13.61 -4.27 -23.44
N ILE A 85 14.04 -3.76 -22.28
CA ILE A 85 13.18 -3.41 -21.16
C ILE A 85 13.55 -1.99 -20.70
N GLN A 86 12.53 -1.18 -20.49
CA GLN A 86 12.65 0.09 -19.77
C GLN A 86 11.84 -0.04 -18.48
N ALA A 87 12.52 0.19 -17.36
CA ALA A 87 12.01 0.02 -16.01
C ALA A 87 12.09 1.32 -15.23
#